data_AF-A0A849FMF4-F1
#
_entry.id   AF-A0A849FMF4-F1
#
_cell.length_a   1.000
_cell.length_b   1.000
_cell.length_c   1.000
_cell.angle_alpha   90.00
_cell.angle_beta   90.00
_cell.angle_gamma   90.00
#
_symmetry.space_group_name_H-M   'P 1'
#
loop_
_entity.id
_entity.type
_entity.pdbx_description
1 polymer ?
#
loop_
_entity_poly.entity_id
_entity_poly.type
_entity_poly.pdbx_seq_one_letter_code
_entity_poly.pdbx_strand_id
1 'polypeptide(L)'
;SLSEVNVANVMSGYHVGHPHDLKTNDYGMHATAEDVGTFLRALNDGSLFEEGEQEIYASIYEYEHSGWVPGYQSFAKYHEDIDAVVIEFYSTTDPKLYNWNLSEIINNRIVKILRNKKGL
;
A
#
# COMPACT_ATOMS: atom_id res chain seq x y z
N SER A 1 8.10 12.95 -1.45
CA SER A 1 7.41 13.51 -2.65
C SER A 1 8.19 13.14 -3.90
N LEU A 2 7.60 13.28 -5.09
CA LEU A 2 8.31 13.08 -6.37
C LEU A 2 9.60 13.91 -6.46
N SER A 3 9.65 15.09 -5.83
CA SER A 3 10.83 15.96 -5.80
C SER A 3 12.02 15.39 -5.00
N GLU A 4 11.78 14.37 -4.17
CA GLU A 4 12.77 13.76 -3.28
C GLU A 4 13.28 12.41 -3.80
N VAL A 5 12.85 11.99 -5.00
CA VAL A 5 13.22 10.70 -5.60
C VAL A 5 13.81 10.89 -6.99
N ASN A 6 14.65 9.95 -7.42
CA ASN A 6 15.09 9.89 -8.81
C ASN A 6 13.97 9.32 -9.67
N VAL A 7 13.43 10.11 -10.60
CA VAL A 7 12.35 9.70 -11.53
C VAL A 7 12.71 8.46 -12.35
N ALA A 8 13.99 8.20 -12.61
CA ALA A 8 14.43 6.97 -13.28
C ALA A 8 14.16 5.69 -12.47
N ASN A 9 14.02 5.82 -11.15
CA ASN A 9 13.71 4.72 -10.22
C ASN A 9 12.21 4.61 -9.93
N VAL A 10 11.38 5.51 -10.47
CA VAL A 10 9.93 5.47 -10.29
C VAL A 10 9.32 4.63 -11.41
N MET A 11 8.51 3.64 -11.02
CA MET A 11 7.74 2.82 -11.96
C MET A 11 6.84 3.69 -12.83
N SER A 12 6.70 3.37 -14.12
CA SER A 12 5.71 4.01 -14.99
C SER A 12 4.30 3.83 -14.47
N GLY A 13 3.45 4.84 -14.59
CA GLY A 13 2.06 4.83 -14.12
C GLY A 13 1.09 4.89 -15.29
N TYR A 14 0.27 3.85 -15.45
CA TYR A 14 -0.66 3.77 -16.57
C TYR A 14 -2.12 3.92 -16.11
N HIS A 15 -2.88 4.80 -16.76
CA HIS A 15 -4.33 4.87 -16.58
C HIS A 15 -5.02 4.52 -17.90
N VAL A 16 -5.94 3.56 -17.87
CA VAL A 16 -6.67 3.11 -19.06
C VAL A 16 -7.40 4.28 -19.71
N GLY A 17 -7.10 4.53 -20.99
CA GLY A 17 -7.66 5.65 -21.75
C GLY A 17 -6.86 6.96 -21.65
N HIS A 18 -5.77 6.99 -20.88
CA HIS A 18 -4.83 8.10 -20.85
C HIS A 18 -3.55 7.77 -21.65
N PRO A 19 -3.12 8.63 -22.59
CA PRO A 19 -2.06 8.27 -23.55
C PRO A 19 -0.63 8.46 -23.03
N HIS A 20 -0.43 9.14 -21.90
CA HIS A 20 0.90 9.47 -21.38
C HIS A 20 1.22 8.71 -20.09
N ASP A 21 2.51 8.49 -19.84
CA ASP A 21 2.97 7.95 -18.56
C ASP A 21 2.75 8.99 -17.45
N LEU A 22 2.14 8.57 -16.34
CA LEU A 22 1.78 9.42 -15.22
C LEU A 22 2.87 9.50 -14.14
N LYS A 23 4.02 8.85 -14.30
CA LYS A 23 5.09 8.81 -13.28
C LYS A 23 5.74 10.15 -12.92
N THR A 24 5.56 11.17 -13.75
CA THR A 24 6.05 12.53 -13.46
C THR A 24 5.02 13.40 -12.74
N ASN A 25 3.82 12.87 -12.48
CA ASN A 25 2.80 13.58 -11.73
C ASN A 25 3.05 13.40 -10.24
N ASP A 26 3.10 14.51 -9.48
CA ASP A 26 3.23 14.44 -8.04
C ASP A 26 1.85 14.19 -7.40
N TYR A 27 1.59 12.93 -7.07
CA TYR A 27 0.41 12.49 -6.33
C TYR A 27 0.64 12.44 -4.81
N GLY A 28 1.80 12.88 -4.33
CA GLY A 28 2.13 12.93 -2.90
C GLY A 28 3.31 12.02 -2.53
N MET A 29 3.15 11.26 -1.45
CA MET A 29 4.23 10.43 -0.91
C MET A 29 4.63 9.32 -1.88
N HIS A 30 5.94 9.18 -2.09
CA HIS A 30 6.56 8.12 -2.87
C HIS A 30 7.44 7.33 -1.91
N ALA A 31 7.24 6.03 -1.82
CA ALA A 31 7.93 5.16 -0.88
C ALA A 31 8.11 3.77 -1.49
N THR A 32 9.12 3.04 -1.02
CA THR A 32 9.29 1.62 -1.37
C THR A 32 8.37 0.74 -0.53
N ALA A 33 8.16 -0.50 -0.95
CA ALA A 33 7.40 -1.47 -0.15
C ALA A 33 8.09 -1.79 1.19
N GLU A 34 9.42 -1.69 1.22
CA GLU A 34 10.23 -1.88 2.44
C GLU A 34 10.02 -0.74 3.44
N ASP A 35 10.05 0.52 2.98
CA ASP A 35 9.84 1.69 3.85
C ASP A 35 8.43 1.66 4.45
N VAL A 36 7.41 1.43 3.61
CA VAL A 36 6.02 1.35 4.07
C VAL A 36 5.81 0.13 4.96
N GLY A 37 6.45 -1.00 4.66
CA GLY A 37 6.37 -2.20 5.49
C GLY A 37 6.97 -2.00 6.88
N THR A 38 8.12 -1.32 6.96
CA THR A 38 8.78 -0.94 8.22
C THR A 38 7.91 0.01 9.03
N PHE A 39 7.38 1.06 8.38
CA PHE A 39 6.46 2.00 9.01
C PHE A 39 5.20 1.29 9.54
N LEU A 40 4.57 0.45 8.73
CA LEU A 40 3.33 -0.22 9.11
C LEU A 40 3.57 -1.20 10.27
N ARG A 41 4.73 -1.86 10.30
CA ARG A 41 5.14 -2.69 11.44
C ARG A 41 5.22 -1.86 12.71
N ALA A 42 5.96 -0.74 12.67
CA ALA A 42 6.15 0.15 13.81
C ALA A 42 4.83 0.79 14.29
N LEU A 43 3.92 1.07 13.34
CA LEU A 43 2.59 1.56 13.64
C LEU A 43 1.79 0.51 14.42
N ASN A 44 1.78 -0.74 13.96
CA ASN A 44 0.96 -1.80 14.56
C ASN A 44 1.56 -2.34 15.89
N ASP A 45 2.88 -2.38 16.04
CA ASP A 45 3.52 -2.84 17.29
C ASP A 45 3.65 -1.73 18.35
N GLY A 46 3.25 -0.50 18.02
CA GLY A 46 3.23 0.63 18.92
C GLY A 46 4.58 1.35 19.06
N SER A 47 5.65 0.86 18.43
CA SER A 47 7.00 1.45 18.58
C SER A 47 7.16 2.83 17.97
N LEU A 48 6.19 3.26 17.15
CA LEU A 48 6.12 4.62 16.62
C LEU A 48 5.62 5.65 17.66
N PHE A 49 4.89 5.22 18.69
CA PHE A 49 4.10 6.08 19.56
C PHE A 49 4.77 6.34 20.91
N GLU A 50 4.55 7.54 21.44
CA GLU A 50 4.82 7.84 22.85
C GLU A 50 3.65 7.39 23.76
N GLU A 51 3.83 7.50 25.08
CA GLU A 51 2.83 7.07 26.07
C GLU A 51 1.44 7.70 25.82
N GLY A 52 0.44 6.86 25.54
CA GLY A 52 -0.95 7.26 25.32
C GLY A 52 -1.30 7.62 23.87
N GLU A 53 -0.33 7.75 22.96
CA GLU A 53 -0.60 8.17 21.57
C GLU A 53 -1.21 7.03 20.74
N GLN A 54 -0.80 5.78 20.98
CA GLN A 54 -1.33 4.63 20.26
C GLN A 54 -2.82 4.44 20.56
N GLU A 55 -3.25 4.63 21.80
CA GLU A 55 -4.66 4.54 22.21
C GLU A 55 -5.50 5.62 21.52
N ILE A 56 -4.97 6.84 21.42
CA ILE A 56 -5.62 7.93 20.70
C ILE A 56 -5.73 7.57 19.22
N TYR A 57 -4.64 7.11 18.60
CA TYR A 57 -4.64 6.71 17.20
C TYR A 57 -5.67 5.62 16.90
N ALA A 58 -5.66 4.54 17.69
CA ALA A 58 -6.58 3.42 17.55
C ALA A 58 -8.06 3.80 17.76
N SER A 59 -8.33 4.89 18.49
CA SER A 59 -9.69 5.38 18.70
C SER A 59 -10.28 6.12 17.49
N ILE A 60 -9.43 6.53 16.55
CA ILE A 60 -9.80 7.38 15.40
C ILE A 60 -9.57 6.65 14.07
N TYR A 61 -8.50 5.86 13.96
CA TYR A 61 -8.03 5.30 12.70
C TYR A 61 -7.89 3.78 12.76
N GLU A 62 -8.19 3.15 11.62
CA GLU A 62 -7.76 1.78 11.35
C GLU A 62 -6.28 1.80 10.96
N TYR A 63 -5.56 0.75 11.35
CA TYR A 63 -4.14 0.59 11.08
C TYR A 63 -3.82 0.25 9.63
N GLU A 64 -4.83 -0.02 8.81
CA GLU A 64 -4.69 -0.43 7.41
C GLU A 64 -5.02 0.74 6.48
N HIS A 65 -4.40 0.77 5.30
CA HIS A 65 -4.69 1.80 4.32
C HIS A 65 -4.63 1.29 2.90
N SER A 66 -5.60 1.72 2.08
CA SER A 66 -5.59 1.48 0.64
C SER A 66 -5.71 2.83 -0.09
N GLY A 67 -4.97 2.99 -1.18
CA GLY A 67 -4.85 4.25 -1.90
C GLY A 67 -5.01 4.05 -3.41
N TRP A 68 -5.65 5.02 -4.06
CA TRP A 68 -5.85 5.02 -5.51
C TRP A 68 -5.63 6.43 -6.06
N VAL A 69 -4.80 6.53 -7.10
CA VAL A 69 -4.63 7.73 -7.92
C VAL A 69 -4.52 7.31 -9.39
N PRO A 70 -4.71 8.22 -10.36
CA PRO A 70 -4.46 7.86 -11.76
C PRO A 70 -3.04 7.29 -11.93
N GLY A 71 -2.93 6.10 -12.52
CA GLY A 71 -1.67 5.40 -12.69
C GLY A 71 -1.24 4.48 -11.54
N TYR A 72 -1.78 4.60 -10.32
CA TYR A 72 -1.29 3.83 -9.17
C TYR A 72 -2.36 3.38 -8.18
N GLN A 73 -2.15 2.22 -7.56
CA GLN A 73 -2.90 1.75 -6.40
C GLN A 73 -1.95 1.16 -5.37
N SER A 74 -2.29 1.28 -4.10
CA SER A 74 -1.52 0.75 -2.98
C SER A 74 -2.42 0.10 -1.95
N PHE A 75 -1.98 -1.02 -1.39
CA PHE A 75 -2.64 -1.70 -0.28
C PHE A 75 -1.59 -2.00 0.79
N ALA A 76 -1.86 -1.60 2.03
CA ALA A 76 -0.96 -1.77 3.16
C ALA A 76 -1.77 -2.34 4.34
N LYS A 77 -1.46 -3.59 4.71
CA LYS A 77 -2.20 -4.31 5.74
C LYS A 77 -1.28 -5.13 6.64
N TYR A 78 -1.57 -5.11 7.93
CA TYR A 78 -1.02 -6.05 8.90
C TYR A 78 -2.02 -7.19 9.13
N HIS A 79 -1.55 -8.42 8.98
CA HIS A 79 -2.32 -9.64 9.22
C HIS A 79 -1.87 -10.27 10.54
N GLU A 80 -2.60 -9.96 11.61
CA GLU A 80 -2.31 -10.42 12.97
C GLU A 80 -2.25 -11.95 13.09
N ASP A 81 -3.13 -12.67 12.38
CA ASP A 81 -3.24 -14.12 12.44
C ASP A 81 -1.97 -14.86 11.98
N ILE A 82 -1.17 -14.23 11.11
CA ILE A 82 0.10 -14.76 10.60
C ILE A 82 1.32 -13.93 11.02
N ASP A 83 1.11 -12.89 11.81
CA ASP A 83 2.09 -11.84 12.13
C ASP A 83 2.86 -11.37 10.88
N ALA A 84 2.15 -10.89 9.86
CA ALA A 84 2.75 -10.46 8.60
C ALA A 84 2.22 -9.12 8.13
N VAL A 85 3.13 -8.21 7.78
CA VAL A 85 2.83 -7.01 7.00
C VAL A 85 2.89 -7.35 5.53
N VAL A 86 1.84 -6.99 4.78
CA VAL A 86 1.74 -7.18 3.33
C VAL A 86 1.51 -5.82 2.68
N ILE A 87 2.46 -5.42 1.82
CA ILE A 87 2.42 -4.17 1.05
C ILE A 87 2.38 -4.51 -0.43
N GLU A 88 1.39 -3.99 -1.13
CA GLU A 88 1.15 -4.28 -2.55
C GLU A 88 0.97 -2.98 -3.32
N PHE A 89 1.79 -2.80 -4.35
CA PHE A 89 1.73 -1.64 -5.24
C PHE A 89 1.42 -2.08 -6.67
N TYR A 90 0.51 -1.35 -7.29
CA TYR A 90 0.07 -1.56 -8.66
C TYR A 90 0.28 -0.27 -9.44
N SER A 91 0.85 -0.37 -10.63
CA SER A 91 1.14 0.78 -11.50
C SER A 91 0.16 0.92 -12.67
N THR A 92 -1.08 0.47 -12.45
CA THR A 92 -2.15 0.60 -13.43
C THR A 92 -3.49 0.88 -12.76
N THR A 93 -4.28 1.79 -13.36
CA THR A 93 -5.66 2.07 -12.95
C THR A 93 -6.59 2.23 -14.14
N ASP A 94 -7.89 2.19 -13.89
CA ASP A 94 -8.93 2.39 -14.90
C ASP A 94 -10.09 3.18 -14.30
N PRO A 95 -10.92 3.87 -15.12
CA PRO A 95 -12.00 4.70 -14.62
C PRO A 95 -13.18 3.91 -14.04
N LYS A 96 -13.26 2.59 -14.27
CA LYS A 96 -14.35 1.72 -13.81
C LYS A 96 -13.98 0.89 -12.58
N LEU A 97 -12.78 1.10 -12.02
CA LEU A 97 -12.24 0.37 -10.87
C LEU A 97 -12.15 -1.16 -11.09
N TYR A 98 -12.07 -1.62 -12.34
CA TYR A 98 -11.89 -3.04 -12.63
C TYR A 98 -10.51 -3.55 -12.17
N ASN A 99 -9.46 -2.75 -12.36
CA ASN A 99 -8.13 -3.03 -11.86
C ASN A 99 -8.10 -3.00 -10.33
N TRP A 100 -8.85 -2.11 -9.68
CA TRP A 100 -8.98 -2.11 -8.22
C TRP A 100 -9.56 -3.43 -7.70
N ASN A 101 -10.73 -3.81 -8.23
CA ASN A 101 -11.39 -5.06 -7.85
C ASN A 101 -10.51 -6.28 -8.15
N LEU A 102 -9.76 -6.24 -9.25
CA LEU A 102 -8.81 -7.29 -9.59
C LEU A 102 -7.66 -7.36 -8.57
N SER A 103 -7.09 -6.22 -8.18
CA SER A 103 -6.07 -6.13 -7.13
C SER A 103 -6.58 -6.74 -5.83
N GLU A 104 -7.80 -6.42 -5.39
CA GLU A 104 -8.38 -7.02 -4.18
C GLU A 104 -8.48 -8.55 -4.25
N ILE A 105 -8.85 -9.10 -5.41
CA ILE A 105 -8.88 -10.56 -5.63
C ILE A 105 -7.47 -11.15 -5.56
N ILE A 106 -6.48 -10.48 -6.16
CA ILE A 106 -5.08 -10.90 -6.15
C ILE A 106 -4.53 -10.88 -4.72
N ASN A 107 -4.71 -9.78 -3.99
CA ASN A 107 -4.26 -9.59 -2.62
C ASN A 107 -4.84 -10.66 -1.69
N ASN A 108 -6.15 -10.92 -1.80
CA ASN A 108 -6.81 -11.98 -1.03
C ASN A 108 -6.20 -13.38 -1.30
N ARG A 109 -5.80 -13.66 -2.54
CA ARG A 109 -5.12 -14.92 -2.88
C ARG A 109 -3.71 -14.97 -2.33
N ILE A 110 -2.96 -13.87 -2.36
CA ILE A 110 -1.62 -13.78 -1.79
C ILE A 110 -1.67 -14.10 -0.29
N VAL A 111 -2.55 -13.44 0.46
CA VAL A 111 -2.73 -13.67 1.89
C VAL A 111 -3.15 -15.11 2.18
N LYS A 112 -4.05 -15.68 1.38
CA LYS A 112 -4.43 -17.10 1.50
C LYS A 112 -3.24 -18.05 1.32
N ILE A 113 -2.35 -17.76 0.37
CA ILE A 113 -1.13 -18.56 0.17
C ILE A 113 -0.19 -18.42 1.38
N LEU A 114 -0.05 -17.23 1.94
CA LEU A 114 0.77 -16.99 3.13
C LEU A 114 0.25 -17.76 4.35
N ARG A 115 -1.07 -17.74 4.60
CA ARG A 115 -1.74 -18.51 5.65
C ARG A 115 -1.51 -20.01 5.50
N ASN A 116 -1.75 -20.55 4.30
CA ASN A 116 -1.52 -21.97 4.01
C ASN A 116 -0.06 -22.39 4.29
N LYS A 117 0.93 -21.52 3.98
CA LYS A 117 2.35 -21.79 4.25
C LYS A 117 2.69 -21.78 5.75
N LYS A 118 1.93 -21.05 6.56
CA LYS A 118 2.01 -21.04 8.04
C LYS A 118 1.20 -22.18 8.69
N GLY A 119 0.45 -22.95 7.90
CA GLY A 119 -0.41 -24.03 8.40
C GLY A 119 -1.76 -23.55 8.95
N LEU A 120 -2.21 -22.36 8.54
CA LEU A 120 -3.49 -21.75 8.87
C LEU A 120 -4.48 -21.84 7.70
#